data_AF-A0A8S3K169-F1
#
_entry.id   AF-A0A8S3K169-F1
#
_cell.length_a   1.000
_cell.length_b   1.000
_cell.length_c   1.000
_cell.angle_alpha   90.00
_cell.angle_beta   90.00
_cell.angle_gamma   90.00
#
_symmetry.space_group_name_H-M   'P 1'
#
loop_
_entity.id
_entity.type
_entity.pdbx_description
1 polymer ?
#
loop_
_entity_poly.entity_id
_entity_poly.type
_entity_poly.pdbx_seq_one_letter_code
_entity_poly.pdbx_strand_id
1 'polypeptide(L)'
;VRNYSSAQRAIERKPEDLPLLRPTSFNDILIPDELKVTNGGDRFVLYDNEDPNHTMIILSSDDDLDCLSNSENWHGDGTFKTRFTMIISF
;
A
#
# COMPACT_ATOMS: atom_id res chain seq x y z
N VAL A 1 -29.44 -0.72 -19.88
CA VAL A 1 -27.97 -0.50 -19.82
C VAL A 1 -27.67 0.18 -18.50
N ARG A 2 -27.02 -0.50 -17.55
CA ARG A 2 -26.71 0.06 -16.21
C ARG A 2 -25.40 0.85 -16.33
N ASN A 3 -25.48 2.16 -16.10
CA ASN A 3 -24.31 3.03 -16.09
C ASN A 3 -23.56 2.84 -14.76
N TYR A 4 -22.32 2.35 -14.84
CA TYR A 4 -21.40 2.36 -13.72
C TYR A 4 -20.84 3.77 -13.56
N SER A 5 -21.20 4.43 -12.47
CA SER A 5 -20.57 5.68 -12.03
C SER A 5 -19.41 5.32 -11.10
N SER A 6 -18.18 5.38 -11.59
CA SER A 6 -16.99 5.23 -10.76
C SER A 6 -16.83 6.46 -9.87
N ALA A 7 -16.98 6.29 -8.57
CA ALA A 7 -16.72 7.34 -7.59
C ALA A 7 -15.21 7.63 -7.55
N GLN A 8 -14.76 8.60 -8.34
CA GLN A 8 -13.43 9.18 -8.19
C GLN A 8 -13.44 10.06 -6.95
N ARG A 9 -13.14 9.48 -5.77
CA ARG A 9 -12.74 10.28 -4.62
C ARG A 9 -11.37 10.86 -4.92
N ALA A 10 -11.31 12.12 -5.32
CA ALA A 10 -10.07 12.87 -5.33
C ALA A 10 -9.58 12.97 -3.87
N ILE A 11 -8.58 12.19 -3.53
CA ILE A 11 -7.91 12.29 -2.23
C ILE A 11 -7.06 13.57 -2.30
N GLU A 12 -7.60 14.65 -1.76
CA GLU A 12 -6.86 15.90 -1.57
C GLU A 12 -5.87 15.70 -0.43
N ARG A 13 -4.65 15.28 -0.78
CA ARG A 13 -3.53 15.19 0.16
C ARG A 13 -3.05 16.61 0.44
N LYS A 14 -3.28 17.13 1.65
CA LYS A 14 -2.53 18.30 2.14
C LYS A 14 -1.07 17.86 2.25
N PRO A 15 -0.13 18.44 1.47
CA PRO A 15 1.27 18.13 1.64
C PRO A 15 1.70 18.80 2.94
N GLU A 16 1.82 18.03 4.00
CA GLU A 16 2.78 18.38 5.04
C GLU A 16 4.17 18.33 4.39
N ASP A 17 5.07 19.25 4.77
CA ASP A 17 6.38 19.55 4.15
C ASP A 17 7.41 18.38 4.19
N LEU A 18 6.97 17.15 3.95
CA LEU A 18 7.85 16.02 3.72
C LEU A 18 8.50 16.21 2.35
N PRO A 19 9.85 16.16 2.26
CA PRO A 19 10.51 16.23 0.97
C PRO A 19 9.99 15.05 0.14
N LEU A 20 9.21 15.37 -0.89
CA LEU A 20 8.74 14.38 -1.86
C LEU A 20 9.96 13.86 -2.61
N LEU A 21 10.60 12.83 -2.05
CA LEU A 21 11.49 11.96 -2.81
C LEU A 21 10.66 11.50 -4.01
N ARG A 22 11.10 11.87 -5.20
CA ARG A 22 10.52 11.40 -6.46
C ARG A 22 11.35 10.19 -6.87
N PRO A 23 11.03 8.98 -6.38
CA PRO A 23 11.78 7.79 -6.76
C PRO A 23 11.74 7.63 -8.27
N THR A 24 12.90 7.47 -8.88
CA THR A 24 13.07 7.23 -10.32
C THR A 24 13.26 5.75 -10.63
N SER A 25 13.55 4.97 -9.61
CA SER A 25 13.74 3.53 -9.60
C SER A 25 13.04 2.91 -8.39
N PHE A 26 12.74 1.61 -8.44
CA PHE A 26 12.24 0.85 -7.30
C PHE A 26 13.23 0.88 -6.12
N ASN A 27 14.53 0.90 -6.40
CA ASN A 27 15.58 0.98 -5.38
C ASN A 27 15.59 2.33 -4.64
N ASP A 28 14.93 3.34 -5.19
CA ASP A 28 14.80 4.66 -4.56
C ASP A 28 13.60 4.71 -3.60
N ILE A 29 12.77 3.65 -3.57
CA ILE A 29 11.62 3.55 -2.67
C ILE A 29 12.15 3.23 -1.28
N LEU A 30 12.25 4.27 -0.45
CA LEU A 30 12.48 4.18 0.98
C LEU A 30 11.24 4.72 1.67
N ILE A 31 10.64 3.93 2.56
CA ILE A 31 9.49 4.36 3.36
C ILE A 31 10.03 4.88 4.71
N PRO A 32 9.99 6.19 4.97
CA PRO A 32 10.36 6.76 6.26
C PRO A 32 9.48 6.20 7.38
N ASP A 33 10.01 6.13 8.60
CA ASP A 33 9.29 5.57 9.75
C ASP A 33 7.98 6.31 10.04
N GLU A 34 7.93 7.62 9.75
CA GLU A 34 6.74 8.44 9.90
C GLU A 34 5.60 8.03 8.95
N LEU A 35 5.95 7.40 7.81
CA LEU A 35 4.99 6.89 6.82
C LEU A 35 4.67 5.40 7.02
N LYS A 36 5.31 4.73 7.98
CA LYS A 36 5.01 3.32 8.31
C LYS A 36 3.76 3.17 9.17
N VAL A 37 3.26 4.27 9.72
CA VAL A 37 2.07 4.33 10.58
C VAL A 37 1.01 5.26 9.98
N THR A 38 -0.26 5.01 10.31
CA THR A 38 -1.36 5.91 9.99
C THR A 38 -1.32 7.14 10.90
N ASN A 39 -2.10 8.18 10.58
CA ASN A 39 -2.27 9.33 11.47
C ASN A 39 -2.86 8.94 12.85
N GLY A 40 -3.49 7.77 12.96
CA GLY A 40 -3.99 7.21 14.22
C GLY A 40 -2.93 6.47 15.04
N GLY A 41 -1.75 6.25 14.48
CA GLY A 41 -0.66 5.47 15.08
C GLY A 41 -0.70 3.98 14.74
N ASP A 42 -1.70 3.53 13.97
CA ASP A 42 -1.81 2.13 13.57
C ASP A 42 -0.74 1.78 12.55
N ARG A 43 -0.28 0.53 12.57
CA ARG A 43 0.68 0.04 11.58
C ARG A 43 0.06 0.06 10.19
N PHE A 44 0.81 0.58 9.21
CA PHE A 44 0.42 0.59 7.80
C PHE A 44 1.39 -0.23 6.93
N VAL A 45 2.69 -0.24 7.28
CA VAL A 45 3.67 -1.13 6.65
C VAL A 45 3.81 -2.38 7.50
N LEU A 46 3.29 -3.50 7.00
CA LEU A 46 3.35 -4.79 7.69
C LEU A 46 4.70 -5.48 7.50
N TYR A 47 5.26 -5.38 6.29
CA TYR A 47 6.53 -6.00 5.94
C TYR A 47 7.24 -5.18 4.87
N ASP A 48 8.54 -5.03 5.04
CA ASP A 48 9.47 -4.53 4.04
C ASP A 48 10.71 -5.44 4.12
N ASN A 49 11.08 -6.06 3.01
CA ASN A 49 12.27 -6.92 2.99
C ASN A 49 13.57 -6.15 2.80
N GLU A 50 13.51 -4.85 2.52
CA GLU A 50 14.65 -3.96 2.34
C GLU A 50 15.67 -4.46 1.29
N ASP A 51 15.26 -5.35 0.37
CA ASP A 51 16.11 -5.84 -0.72
C ASP A 51 15.94 -4.93 -1.95
N PRO A 52 16.96 -4.14 -2.32
CA PRO A 52 16.88 -3.27 -3.49
C PRO A 52 16.83 -4.04 -4.82
N ASN A 53 17.19 -5.34 -4.85
CA ASN A 53 17.13 -6.14 -6.07
C ASN A 53 15.81 -6.89 -6.22
N HIS A 54 15.13 -7.17 -5.11
CA HIS A 54 13.87 -7.92 -5.06
C HIS A 54 12.91 -7.30 -4.03
N THR A 55 12.56 -6.03 -4.23
CA THR A 55 11.72 -5.29 -3.27
C THR A 55 10.35 -5.94 -3.10
N MET A 56 10.02 -6.31 -1.87
CA MET A 56 8.72 -6.81 -1.45
C MET A 56 8.25 -5.97 -0.27
N ILE A 57 7.15 -5.25 -0.49
CA ILE A 57 6.50 -4.42 0.53
C ILE A 57 5.08 -4.95 0.69
N ILE A 58 4.68 -5.24 1.92
CA ILE A 58 3.30 -5.60 2.29
C ILE A 58 2.75 -4.45 3.13
N LEU A 59 1.68 -3.86 2.62
CA LEU A 59 0.93 -2.80 3.31
C LEU A 59 -0.35 -3.43 3.86
N SER A 60 -0.56 -3.29 5.16
CA SER A 60 -1.73 -3.82 5.86
C SER A 60 -1.79 -3.22 7.25
N SER A 61 -3.00 -3.06 7.79
CA SER A 61 -3.24 -2.81 9.20
C SER A 61 -3.51 -4.09 9.98
N ASP A 62 -3.57 -3.99 11.31
CA ASP A 62 -3.94 -5.09 12.17
C ASP A 62 -5.42 -5.48 11.98
N ASP A 63 -6.30 -4.50 11.76
CA ASP A 63 -7.72 -4.72 11.44
C ASP A 63 -7.90 -5.52 10.15
N ASP A 64 -7.08 -5.24 9.12
CA ASP A 64 -7.08 -6.00 7.87
C ASP A 64 -6.67 -7.46 8.11
N LEU A 65 -5.66 -7.69 8.95
CA LEU A 65 -5.19 -9.03 9.31
C LEU A 65 -6.23 -9.80 10.12
N ASP A 66 -6.88 -9.14 11.07
CA ASP A 66 -7.96 -9.73 11.86
C ASP A 66 -9.14 -10.08 10.96
N CYS A 67 -9.53 -9.20 10.04
CA CYS A 67 -10.56 -9.47 9.04
C CYS A 67 -10.19 -10.67 8.15
N LEU A 68 -8.95 -10.73 7.66
CA LEU A 68 -8.43 -11.85 6.88
C LEU A 68 -8.45 -13.16 7.68
N SER A 69 -8.01 -13.14 8.94
CA SER A 69 -7.94 -14.32 9.80
C SER A 69 -9.31 -14.94 10.08
N ASN A 70 -10.36 -14.11 10.09
CA ASN A 70 -11.75 -14.52 10.31
C ASN A 70 -12.50 -14.85 9.00
N SER A 71 -11.86 -14.64 7.84
CA SER A 71 -12.48 -14.87 6.53
C SER A 71 -12.28 -16.31 6.07
N GLU A 72 -13.38 -16.98 5.72
CA GLU A 72 -13.34 -18.36 5.20
C GLU A 72 -12.72 -18.46 3.80
N ASN A 73 -12.84 -17.40 3.00
CA ASN A 73 -12.37 -17.38 1.62
C ASN A 73 -11.61 -16.08 1.33
N TRP A 74 -10.42 -16.20 0.74
CA TRP A 74 -9.60 -15.06 0.33
C TRP A 74 -9.63 -14.92 -1.19
N HIS A 75 -9.80 -13.69 -1.67
CA HIS A 75 -9.80 -13.37 -3.09
C HIS A 75 -8.76 -12.26 -3.31
N GLY A 76 -7.82 -12.50 -4.22
CA GLY A 76 -6.83 -11.51 -4.63
C GLY A 76 -6.92 -11.27 -6.13
N ASP A 77 -7.03 -10.01 -6.54
CA ASP A 77 -6.83 -9.57 -7.91
C ASP A 77 -5.56 -8.71 -7.97
N GLY A 78 -4.79 -8.85 -9.05
CA GLY A 78 -3.48 -8.23 -9.18
C GLY A 78 -3.26 -7.68 -10.58
N THR A 79 -2.88 -6.41 -10.68
CA THR A 79 -2.45 -5.83 -11.95
C THR A 79 -0.96 -6.07 -12.14
N PHE A 80 -0.60 -7.20 -12.77
CA PHE A 80 0.81 -7.54 -13.00
C PHE A 80 1.33 -6.92 -14.31
N LYS A 81 2.14 -5.88 -14.21
CA LYS A 81 2.95 -5.39 -15.33
C LYS A 81 4.42 -5.37 -14.91
N THR A 82 5.08 -6.53 -15.03
CA THR A 82 6.55 -6.74 -14.94
C THR A 82 7.28 -5.96 -13.83
N ARG A 83 7.28 -6.58 -12.65
CA ARG A 83 8.25 -6.63 -11.54
C ARG A 83 7.39 -6.81 -10.29
N PHE A 84 7.67 -7.86 -9.52
CA PHE A 84 6.79 -8.35 -8.46
C PHE A 84 6.63 -7.29 -7.36
N THR A 85 5.48 -6.62 -7.36
CA THR A 85 5.00 -5.84 -6.21
C THR A 85 3.55 -6.26 -6.01
N MET A 86 3.31 -7.10 -5.01
CA MET A 86 1.97 -7.50 -4.59
C MET A 86 1.47 -6.45 -3.60
N ILE A 87 0.71 -5.48 -4.10
CA ILE A 87 -0.04 -4.56 -3.24
C ILE A 87 -1.37 -5.25 -2.95
N ILE A 88 -1.54 -5.76 -1.73
CA ILE A 88 -2.85 -6.11 -1.21
C ILE A 88 -3.39 -4.84 -0.56
N SER A 89 -4.47 -4.28 -1.12
CA SER A 89 -5.20 -3.18 -0.51
C SER A 89 -6.66 -3.60 -0.40
N PHE A 90 -7.24 -3.45 0.79
CA PHE A 90 -8.68 -3.55 1.05
C PHE A 90 -9.31 -2.16 1.06
#